data_AF-A0A7V9Z0C8-F1
#
_entry.id   AF-A0A7V9Z0C8-F1
#
_cell.length_a   1.000
_cell.length_b   1.000
_cell.length_c   1.000
_cell.angle_alpha   90.00
_cell.angle_beta   90.00
_cell.angle_gamma   90.00
#
_symmetry.space_group_name_H-M   'P 1'
#
loop_
_entity.id
_entity.type
_entity.pdbx_description
1 polymer ?
#
loop_
_entity_poly.entity_id
_entity_poly.type
_entity_poly.pdbx_seq_one_letter_code
_entity_poly.pdbx_strand_id
1 'polypeptide(L)'
;MLKRFVKNERGLTLIELLAVIVILGIIAAIAIPSISNIIDGTRDKAKVAEAIQIINAAKLAHAEHPDQVKWKYNADTTNGYAALRAYLDKVKDNNFEVLYDSSTKTYSIKAHEAYGAVNNILNPTTRYTNDSLIPEQTLIDATK
;
A
#
# COMPACT_ATOMS: atom_id res chain seq x y z
N MET A 1 -20.07 -63.16 -6.27
CA MET A 1 -20.58 -62.41 -7.44
C MET A 1 -20.46 -60.92 -7.15
N LEU A 2 -19.51 -60.22 -7.77
CA LEU A 2 -19.31 -58.78 -7.57
C LEU A 2 -20.05 -58.02 -8.68
N LYS A 3 -21.16 -57.37 -8.34
CA LYS A 3 -22.03 -56.64 -9.26
C LYS A 3 -21.30 -55.36 -9.72
N ARG A 4 -20.88 -55.33 -10.99
CA ARG A 4 -20.25 -54.15 -11.60
C ARG A 4 -21.30 -53.03 -11.73
N PHE A 5 -21.12 -51.95 -10.98
CA PHE A 5 -21.79 -50.69 -11.24
C PHE A 5 -21.18 -50.09 -12.51
N VAL A 6 -21.89 -50.20 -13.64
CA VAL A 6 -21.53 -49.47 -14.86
C VAL A 6 -21.84 -47.99 -14.60
N LYS A 7 -20.81 -47.20 -14.38
CA LYS A 7 -20.90 -45.75 -14.20
C LYS A 7 -21.27 -45.15 -15.57
N ASN A 8 -22.44 -44.53 -15.65
CA ASN A 8 -22.90 -43.82 -16.85
C ASN A 8 -22.12 -42.49 -16.95
N GLU A 9 -20.95 -42.54 -17.58
CA GLU A 9 -20.19 -41.35 -17.99
C GLU A 9 -20.90 -40.73 -19.20
N ARG A 10 -22.04 -40.05 -18.99
CA ARG A 10 -22.65 -39.20 -20.03
C ARG A 10 -21.68 -38.05 -20.28
N GLY A 11 -21.01 -38.08 -21.43
CA GLY A 11 -20.02 -37.07 -21.81
C GLY A 11 -20.67 -35.70 -21.99
N LEU A 12 -20.03 -34.67 -21.44
CA LEU A 12 -20.33 -33.26 -21.74
C LEU A 12 -20.17 -33.03 -23.24
N THR A 13 -21.14 -32.33 -23.83
CA THR A 13 -21.08 -31.99 -25.26
C THR A 13 -20.16 -30.77 -25.46
N LEU A 14 -19.50 -30.68 -26.62
CA LEU A 14 -18.63 -29.53 -26.92
C LEU A 14 -19.39 -28.20 -26.88
N ILE A 15 -20.69 -28.20 -27.22
CA ILE A 15 -21.54 -27.01 -27.20
C ILE A 15 -21.81 -26.50 -25.77
N GLU A 16 -21.97 -27.39 -24.79
CA GLU A 16 -22.14 -27.01 -23.38
C GLU A 16 -20.87 -26.36 -22.83
N LEU A 17 -19.72 -26.92 -23.16
CA LEU A 17 -18.43 -26.35 -22.76
C LEU A 17 -18.19 -25.00 -23.46
N LEU A 18 -18.61 -24.88 -24.73
CA LEU A 18 -18.52 -23.64 -25.50
C LEU A 18 -19.39 -22.52 -24.93
N ALA A 19 -20.63 -22.82 -24.51
CA ALA A 19 -21.51 -21.83 -23.90
C ALA A 19 -20.90 -21.26 -22.60
N VAL A 20 -20.27 -22.11 -21.78
CA VAL A 20 -19.64 -21.69 -20.51
C VAL A 20 -18.46 -20.76 -20.75
N ILE A 21 -17.56 -21.09 -21.68
CA ILE A 21 -16.38 -20.24 -21.95
C ILE A 21 -16.77 -18.89 -22.54
N VAL A 22 -17.85 -18.82 -23.33
CA VAL A 22 -18.38 -17.55 -23.86
C VAL A 22 -18.87 -16.66 -22.73
N ILE A 23 -19.68 -17.22 -21.81
CA ILE A 23 -20.18 -16.48 -20.64
C ILE A 23 -19.02 -16.02 -19.76
N LEU A 24 -18.06 -16.90 -19.46
CA LEU A 24 -16.85 -16.55 -18.68
C LEU A 24 -16.02 -15.47 -19.38
N GLY A 25 -15.92 -15.50 -20.71
CA GLY A 25 -15.22 -14.50 -21.51
C GLY A 25 -15.87 -13.11 -21.41
N ILE A 26 -17.20 -13.03 -21.49
CA ILE A 26 -17.94 -11.76 -21.34
C ILE A 26 -17.77 -11.20 -19.92
N ILE A 27 -17.90 -12.04 -18.89
CA ILE A 27 -17.70 -11.63 -17.50
C ILE A 27 -16.27 -11.14 -17.28
N ALA A 28 -15.27 -11.88 -17.77
CA ALA A 28 -13.86 -11.53 -17.64
C ALA A 28 -13.53 -10.19 -18.33
N ALA A 29 -14.10 -9.92 -19.50
CA ALA A 29 -13.86 -8.69 -20.24
C ALA A 29 -14.24 -7.41 -19.45
N ILE A 30 -15.30 -7.46 -18.64
CA ILE A 30 -15.77 -6.32 -17.82
C ILE A 30 -15.10 -6.34 -16.42
N ALA A 31 -14.87 -7.53 -15.87
CA ALA A 31 -14.32 -7.70 -14.53
C ALA A 31 -12.83 -7.33 -14.44
N ILE A 32 -12.02 -7.66 -15.45
CA ILE A 32 -10.57 -7.45 -15.37
C ILE A 32 -10.20 -5.96 -15.25
N PRO A 33 -10.71 -5.04 -16.10
CA PRO A 33 -10.38 -3.62 -15.98
C PRO A 33 -10.84 -3.00 -14.66
N SER A 34 -12.04 -3.36 -14.20
CA SER A 34 -12.62 -2.82 -12.97
C SER A 34 -11.85 -3.29 -11.72
N ILE A 35 -11.47 -4.56 -11.66
CA ILE A 35 -10.66 -5.11 -10.57
C ILE A 35 -9.25 -4.50 -10.56
N SER A 36 -8.62 -4.29 -11.72
CA SER A 36 -7.30 -3.66 -11.80
C SER A 36 -7.29 -2.28 -11.14
N ASN A 37 -8.26 -1.43 -11.45
CA ASN A 37 -8.35 -0.08 -10.87
C ASN A 37 -8.56 -0.10 -9.35
N ILE A 38 -9.37 -1.03 -8.84
CA ILE A 38 -9.61 -1.20 -7.39
C ILE A 38 -8.32 -1.65 -6.68
N ILE A 39 -7.58 -2.58 -7.29
CA ILE A 39 -6.31 -3.06 -6.74
C ILE A 39 -5.31 -1.91 -6.66
N ASP A 40 -5.19 -1.09 -7.70
CA ASP A 40 -4.24 0.02 -7.71
C ASP A 40 -4.61 1.08 -6.66
N GLY A 41 -5.89 1.42 -6.52
CA GLY A 41 -6.35 2.28 -5.43
C GLY A 41 -6.09 1.69 -4.03
N THR A 42 -6.24 0.37 -3.87
CA THR A 42 -5.93 -0.33 -2.61
C THR A 42 -4.43 -0.29 -2.29
N ARG A 43 -3.58 -0.47 -3.30
CA ARG A 43 -2.12 -0.35 -3.17
C ARG A 43 -1.72 1.06 -2.76
N ASP A 44 -2.29 2.08 -3.39
CA ASP A 44 -2.00 3.48 -3.04
C ASP A 44 -2.44 3.80 -1.61
N LYS A 45 -3.63 3.37 -1.19
CA LYS A 45 -4.08 3.52 0.21
C LYS A 45 -3.16 2.79 1.20
N ALA A 46 -2.68 1.60 0.86
CA ALA A 46 -1.74 0.86 1.70
C ALA A 46 -0.42 1.62 1.89
N LYS A 47 0.13 2.24 0.83
CA LYS A 47 1.34 3.08 0.92
C LYS A 47 1.13 4.30 1.82
N VAL A 48 -0.04 4.95 1.73
CA VAL A 48 -0.37 6.08 2.62
C VAL A 48 -0.48 5.62 4.08
N ALA A 49 -1.13 4.47 4.33
CA ALA A 49 -1.25 3.92 5.67
C ALA A 49 0.11 3.54 6.27
N GLU A 50 1.02 2.97 5.47
CA GLU A 50 2.40 2.68 5.86
C GLU A 50 3.15 3.95 6.27
N ALA A 51 3.04 5.03 5.48
CA ALA A 51 3.62 6.33 5.84
C ALA A 51 3.10 6.88 7.18
N ILE A 52 1.80 6.73 7.46
CA ILE A 52 1.21 7.13 8.74
C ILE A 52 1.77 6.28 9.90
N GLN A 53 1.94 4.97 9.70
CA GLN A 53 2.54 4.09 10.71
C GLN A 53 3.98 4.50 11.02
N ILE A 54 4.77 4.85 10.00
CA ILE A 54 6.13 5.37 10.13
C ILE A 54 6.15 6.67 10.94
N ILE A 55 5.24 7.61 10.65
CA ILE A 55 5.11 8.86 11.41
C ILE A 55 4.73 8.59 12.86
N ASN A 56 3.82 7.65 13.13
CA ASN A 56 3.43 7.28 14.49
C ASN A 56 4.59 6.67 15.28
N ALA A 57 5.42 5.85 14.63
CA ALA A 57 6.64 5.35 15.25
C ALA A 57 7.63 6.49 15.54
N ALA A 58 7.76 7.47 14.65
CA ALA A 58 8.60 8.65 14.88
C ALA A 58 8.09 9.53 16.01
N LYS A 59 6.76 9.68 16.15
CA LYS A 59 6.14 10.37 17.30
C LYS A 59 6.49 9.69 18.61
N LEU A 60 6.42 8.37 18.66
CA LEU A 60 6.77 7.61 19.85
C LEU A 60 8.26 7.72 20.18
N ALA A 61 9.13 7.60 19.19
CA ALA A 61 10.57 7.81 19.36
C ALA A 61 10.90 9.25 19.81
N HIS A 62 10.20 10.26 19.29
CA HIS A 62 10.35 11.65 19.73
C HIS A 62 9.91 11.85 21.18
N ALA A 63 8.88 11.14 21.64
CA ALA A 63 8.44 11.22 23.03
C ALA A 63 9.50 10.67 24.02
N GLU A 64 10.29 9.68 23.60
CA GLU A 64 11.41 9.14 24.38
C GLU A 64 12.68 10.00 24.25
N HIS A 65 12.91 10.57 23.07
CA HIS A 65 14.09 11.39 22.74
C HIS A 65 13.66 12.72 22.11
N PRO A 66 13.29 13.73 22.93
CA PRO A 66 12.71 14.99 22.45
C PRO A 66 13.70 15.86 21.67
N ASP A 67 15.00 15.58 21.76
CA ASP A 67 16.05 16.23 20.99
C ASP A 67 16.14 15.72 19.54
N GLN A 68 15.65 14.50 19.27
CA GLN A 68 15.63 13.93 17.93
C GLN A 68 14.44 14.47 17.15
N VAL A 69 14.69 15.18 16.06
CA VAL A 69 13.63 15.74 15.20
C VAL A 69 13.68 15.19 13.76
N LYS A 70 14.59 14.26 13.49
CA LYS A 70 14.78 13.64 12.17
C LYS A 70 15.06 12.15 12.32
N TRP A 71 14.33 11.33 11.58
CA TRP A 71 14.51 9.88 11.53
C TRP A 71 14.63 9.44 10.09
N LYS A 72 15.80 8.93 9.71
CA LYS A 72 16.10 8.57 8.32
C LYS A 72 16.20 7.07 8.14
N TYR A 73 15.46 6.58 7.15
CA TYR A 73 15.57 5.28 6.52
C TYR A 73 16.37 5.30 5.21
N ASN A 74 17.59 4.72 5.18
CA ASN A 74 18.14 3.99 4.03
C ASN A 74 18.61 2.54 4.37
N ALA A 75 18.10 1.51 3.68
CA ALA A 75 18.48 0.10 3.85
C ALA A 75 20.00 -0.19 3.77
N ASP A 76 20.77 0.66 3.09
CA ASP A 76 22.22 0.53 2.95
C ASP A 76 23.00 1.06 4.17
N THR A 77 22.35 1.79 5.08
CA THR A 77 22.96 2.36 6.28
C THR A 77 22.27 1.85 7.54
N THR A 78 22.86 0.85 8.20
CA THR A 78 22.31 0.14 9.38
C THR A 78 21.90 1.05 10.55
N ASN A 79 22.35 2.30 10.60
CA ASN A 79 22.38 3.11 11.82
C ASN A 79 21.30 4.20 11.92
N GLY A 80 20.51 4.48 10.88
CA GLY A 80 19.43 5.49 10.94
C GLY A 80 18.17 5.05 11.71
N TYR A 81 18.16 3.79 12.14
CA TYR A 81 16.94 3.02 12.45
C TYR A 81 16.73 2.50 13.82
N ALA A 82 17.79 2.48 14.62
CA ALA A 82 17.77 1.71 15.84
C ALA A 82 16.56 2.12 16.71
N ALA A 83 16.23 3.42 16.71
CA ALA A 83 15.08 3.98 17.41
C ALA A 83 13.72 3.56 16.82
N LEU A 84 13.57 3.49 15.49
CA LEU A 84 12.29 3.19 14.85
C LEU A 84 12.03 1.68 14.69
N ARG A 85 13.07 0.84 14.67
CA ARG A 85 12.96 -0.63 14.54
C ARG A 85 12.21 -1.29 15.70
N ALA A 86 12.24 -0.69 16.89
CA ALA A 86 11.47 -1.17 18.02
C ALA A 86 9.95 -1.00 17.81
N TYR A 87 9.56 -0.04 16.95
CA TYR A 87 8.19 0.40 16.76
C TYR A 87 7.61 0.07 15.37
N LEU A 88 8.45 -0.35 14.43
CA LEU A 88 8.07 -0.72 13.07
C LEU A 88 8.36 -2.20 12.79
N ASP A 89 7.31 -3.00 12.74
CA ASP A 89 7.38 -4.38 12.24
C ASP A 89 7.23 -4.36 10.70
N LYS A 90 8.28 -4.79 9.99
CA LYS A 90 8.30 -5.01 8.53
C LYS A 90 7.61 -3.92 7.69
N VAL A 91 8.20 -2.72 7.70
CA VAL A 91 7.94 -1.74 6.64
C VAL A 91 8.55 -2.27 5.33
N LYS A 92 7.78 -2.20 4.25
CA LYS A 92 8.15 -2.68 2.91
C LYS A 92 9.07 -1.69 2.21
N ASP A 93 8.92 -0.39 2.50
CA ASP A 93 9.78 0.64 1.93
C ASP A 93 11.17 0.67 2.58
N ASN A 94 12.19 0.66 1.72
CA ASN A 94 13.59 0.58 2.10
C ASN A 94 14.27 1.96 2.17
N ASN A 95 13.52 3.04 1.92
CA ASN A 95 14.02 4.40 2.06
C ASN A 95 12.88 5.35 2.47
N PHE A 96 13.08 6.16 3.52
CA PHE A 96 12.13 7.20 3.95
C PHE A 96 12.82 8.17 4.90
N GLU A 97 12.28 9.36 5.11
CA GLU A 97 12.78 10.27 6.15
C GLU A 97 11.59 10.99 6.78
N VAL A 98 11.48 10.91 8.11
CA VAL A 98 10.50 11.67 8.88
C VAL A 98 11.17 12.88 9.50
N LEU A 99 10.52 14.03 9.36
CA LEU A 99 10.94 15.29 9.95
C LEU A 99 9.84 15.80 10.87
N TYR A 100 10.23 16.21 12.07
CA TYR A 100 9.41 16.99 12.99
C TYR A 100 9.83 18.46 12.91
N ASP A 101 8.87 19.34 12.62
CA ASP A 101 9.07 20.79 12.70
C ASP A 101 8.57 21.32 14.03
N SER A 102 9.50 21.75 14.90
CA SER A 102 9.19 22.31 16.22
C SER A 102 8.41 23.62 16.18
N SER A 103 8.43 24.35 15.07
CA SER A 103 7.73 25.63 14.91
C SER A 103 6.24 25.41 14.66
N THR A 104 5.92 24.45 13.79
CA THR A 104 4.55 24.13 13.38
C THR A 104 3.96 22.95 14.15
N LYS A 105 4.78 22.23 14.94
CA LYS A 105 4.44 20.99 15.63
C LYS A 105 3.88 19.92 14.69
N THR A 106 4.36 19.90 13.44
CA THR A 106 3.90 18.97 12.42
C THR A 106 4.94 17.89 12.13
N TYR A 107 4.46 16.68 11.82
CA TYR A 107 5.27 15.59 11.31
C TYR A 107 5.08 15.51 9.80
N SER A 108 6.19 15.37 9.08
CA SER A 108 6.19 15.19 7.63
C SER A 108 7.07 14.02 7.24
N ILE A 109 6.69 13.31 6.19
CA ILE A 109 7.48 12.24 5.59
C ILE A 109 7.95 12.65 4.19
N LYS A 110 9.17 12.28 3.83
CA LYS A 110 9.68 12.32 2.46
C LYS A 110 10.38 11.01 2.12
N ALA A 111 10.78 10.88 0.87
CA ALA A 111 11.51 9.75 0.31
C ALA A 111 10.81 8.39 0.37
N HIS A 112 9.52 8.36 0.71
CA HIS A 112 8.65 7.19 0.80
C HIS A 112 7.67 7.13 -0.38
N GLU A 113 7.26 5.95 -0.86
CA GLU A 113 6.34 5.78 -2.01
C GLU A 113 4.97 6.49 -1.88
N ALA A 114 4.62 6.99 -0.70
CA ALA A 114 3.37 7.71 -0.43
C ALA A 114 3.20 8.97 -1.29
N TYR A 115 4.27 9.60 -1.80
CA TYR A 115 4.13 10.77 -2.69
C TYR A 115 3.31 10.45 -3.95
N GLY A 116 3.53 9.26 -4.54
CA GLY A 116 2.80 8.82 -5.73
C GLY A 116 1.33 8.57 -5.41
N ALA A 117 1.07 7.87 -4.31
CA ALA A 117 -0.27 7.54 -3.85
C ALA A 117 -1.09 8.79 -3.52
N VAL A 118 -0.52 9.74 -2.77
CA VAL A 118 -1.19 11.01 -2.44
C VAL A 118 -1.54 11.80 -3.70
N ASN A 119 -0.64 11.84 -4.69
CA ASN A 119 -0.93 12.53 -5.94
C ASN A 119 -2.09 11.88 -6.72
N ASN A 120 -2.17 10.55 -6.72
CA ASN A 120 -3.22 9.81 -7.40
C ASN A 120 -4.58 9.97 -6.70
N ILE A 121 -4.58 9.95 -5.35
CA ILE A 121 -5.80 10.01 -4.55
C ILE A 121 -6.35 11.43 -4.47
N LEU A 122 -5.52 12.40 -4.04
CA LEU A 122 -5.98 13.77 -3.74
C LEU A 122 -5.92 14.72 -4.95
N ASN A 123 -5.17 14.37 -6.00
CA ASN A 123 -4.96 15.23 -7.17
C ASN A 123 -4.65 16.69 -6.80
N PRO A 124 -3.60 16.94 -5.98
CA PRO A 124 -3.27 18.28 -5.51
C PRO A 124 -2.80 19.17 -6.67
N THR A 125 -2.99 20.49 -6.54
CA THR A 125 -2.58 21.48 -7.54
C THR A 125 -1.07 21.45 -7.81
N THR A 126 -0.26 21.16 -6.79
CA THR A 126 1.18 20.90 -6.92
C THR A 126 1.44 19.45 -6.55
N ARG A 127 2.09 18.70 -7.44
CA ARG A 127 2.38 17.27 -7.23
C ARG A 127 3.55 17.10 -6.26
N TYR A 128 3.40 16.18 -5.32
CA TYR A 128 4.49 15.74 -4.44
C TYR A 128 5.49 14.86 -5.20
N THR A 129 6.77 15.06 -4.94
CA THR A 129 7.89 14.25 -5.46
C THR A 129 8.55 13.46 -4.33
N ASN A 130 9.53 12.62 -4.66
CA ASN A 130 10.28 11.83 -3.67
C ASN A 130 10.90 12.73 -2.58
N ASP A 131 11.41 13.92 -2.94
CA ASP A 131 12.01 14.87 -1.99
C ASP A 131 11.00 15.81 -1.31
N SER A 132 9.72 15.75 -1.70
CA SER A 132 8.71 16.62 -1.10
C SER A 132 8.37 16.18 0.32
N LEU A 133 8.30 17.15 1.23
CA LEU A 133 7.79 16.94 2.58
C LEU A 133 6.27 16.84 2.53
N ILE A 134 5.74 15.66 2.80
CA ILE A 134 4.30 15.42 2.85
C ILE A 134 3.86 15.51 4.31
N PRO A 135 3.02 16.49 4.68
CA PRO A 135 2.51 16.61 6.04
C PRO A 135 1.60 15.43 6.40
N GLU A 136 1.61 15.06 7.68
CA GLU A 136 0.72 14.02 8.21
C GLU A 136 -0.75 14.27 7.87
N GLN A 137 -1.23 15.51 7.96
CA GLN A 137 -2.62 15.84 7.66
C GLN A 137 -3.00 15.46 6.22
N THR A 138 -2.11 15.70 5.27
CA THR A 138 -2.33 15.33 3.86
C THR A 138 -2.40 13.82 3.68
N LEU A 139 -1.60 13.05 4.42
CA LEU A 139 -1.69 11.60 4.42
C LEU A 139 -3.01 11.12 5.01
N ILE A 140 -3.44 11.70 6.14
CA ILE A 140 -4.74 11.40 6.76
C ILE A 140 -5.88 11.67 5.77
N ASP A 141 -5.83 12.81 5.07
CA ASP A 141 -6.85 13.16 4.09
C ASP A 141 -6.87 12.19 2.89
N ALA A 142 -5.71 11.64 2.50
CA ALA A 142 -5.62 10.60 1.47
C ALA A 142 -6.13 9.22 1.92
N THR A 143 -6.39 9.00 3.22
CA THR A 143 -6.98 7.74 3.70
C THR A 143 -8.51 7.77 3.78
N LYS A 144 -9.11 8.95 3.80
CA LYS A 144 -10.58 9.13 3.79
C LYS A 144 -11.18 8.65 2.47
#